data_AF-A0A840P0D6-F1
#
_entry.id   AF-A0A840P0D6-F1
#
_cell.length_a   1.000
_cell.length_b   1.000
_cell.length_c   1.000
_cell.angle_alpha   90.00
_cell.angle_beta   90.00
_cell.angle_gamma   90.00
#
_symmetry.space_group_name_H-M   'P 1'
#
loop_
_entity.id
_entity.type
_entity.pdbx_description
1 polymer ?
#
loop_
_entity_poly.entity_id
_entity_poly.type
_entity_poly.pdbx_seq_one_letter_code
_entity_poly.pdbx_strand_id
1 'polypeptide(L)'
;MELVEQRRSRRWSQAALAMRLDVHQTLVSQWETGRTLPGREYVRRLDQIYGLTEDDTLVALYERVLREAESPRWFLRWAEQVEPQATTLKFWDPLLVPGILQTERYASAIFQAEPRATRAWIEERVAARMARRAILDKKRPPIILSLVEESVLHRPIGDRDVLVEQLRHLLRATERPDVNVQIVPTSAGCAAGMISGFALAQLPPYQDMATVEAAHEGLVTADADIVTRLHQRYDSIRTDAYSQRESLRIIKDAIERWAK
;
A
#
# COMPACT_ATOMS: atom_id res chain seq x y z
N MET A 1 7.85 13.07 21.04
CA MET A 1 7.54 12.75 22.44
C MET A 1 8.55 11.76 23.01
N GLU A 2 8.78 10.62 22.36
CA GLU A 2 9.78 9.61 22.76
C GLU A 2 11.15 10.17 23.18
N LEU A 3 11.77 11.04 22.36
CA LEU A 3 13.09 11.60 22.66
C LEU A 3 13.11 12.45 23.95
N VAL A 4 12.02 13.17 24.22
CA VAL A 4 11.86 13.96 25.44
C VAL A 4 11.73 13.05 26.65
N GLU A 5 10.97 11.97 26.52
CA GLU A 5 10.75 10.98 27.57
C GLU A 5 12.05 10.22 27.91
N GLN A 6 12.78 9.75 26.90
CA GLN A 6 14.09 9.11 27.05
C GLN A 6 15.14 10.03 27.68
N ARG A 7 15.14 11.32 27.33
CA ARG A 7 16.04 12.30 27.98
C ARG A 7 15.65 12.54 29.45
N ARG A 8 14.35 12.69 29.72
CA ARG A 8 13.83 12.99 31.06
C ARG A 8 13.97 11.82 32.02
N SER A 9 13.78 10.58 31.56
CA SER A 9 13.98 9.37 32.37
C SER A 9 15.42 9.29 32.92
N ARG A 10 16.38 9.90 32.22
CA ARG A 10 17.79 10.01 32.63
C ARG A 10 18.18 11.31 33.29
N ARG A 11 17.22 12.21 33.51
CA ARG A 11 17.43 13.55 34.11
C ARG A 11 18.48 14.38 33.37
N TRP A 12 18.62 14.19 32.06
CA TRP A 12 19.55 14.98 31.25
C TRP A 12 18.93 16.29 30.82
N SER A 13 19.70 17.37 30.79
CA SER A 13 19.31 18.61 30.12
C SER A 13 19.47 18.47 28.60
N GLN A 14 18.81 19.33 27.81
CA GLN A 14 19.01 19.34 26.35
C GLN A 14 20.48 19.57 25.99
N ALA A 15 21.19 20.43 26.74
CA ALA A 15 22.62 20.67 26.56
C ALA A 15 23.48 19.43 26.87
N ALA A 16 23.11 18.65 27.89
CA ALA A 16 23.81 17.42 28.24
C ALA A 16 23.65 16.33 27.16
N LEU A 17 22.48 16.24 26.51
CA LEU A 17 22.27 15.35 25.37
C LEU A 17 23.04 15.84 24.14
N ALA A 18 23.03 17.15 23.89
CA ALA A 18 23.74 17.77 22.78
C ALA A 18 25.26 17.50 22.83
N MET A 19 25.89 17.61 24.01
CA MET A 19 27.30 17.26 24.20
C MET A 19 27.62 15.78 23.89
N ARG A 20 26.72 14.85 24.22
CA ARG A 20 26.91 13.41 23.94
C ARG A 20 26.82 13.07 22.46
N LEU A 21 26.08 13.88 21.70
CA LEU A 21 25.86 13.72 20.27
C LEU A 21 26.80 14.57 19.42
N ASP A 22 27.61 15.43 20.05
CA ASP A 22 28.46 16.43 19.39
C ASP A 22 27.65 17.36 18.46
N VAL A 23 26.55 17.90 18.99
CA VAL A 23 25.67 18.84 18.26
C VAL A 23 25.33 20.06 19.12
N HIS A 24 24.81 21.11 18.49
CA HIS A 24 24.29 22.27 19.23
C HIS A 24 22.97 21.94 19.96
N GLN A 25 22.78 22.51 21.16
CA GLN A 25 21.55 22.36 21.95
C GLN A 25 20.29 22.74 21.15
N THR A 26 20.38 23.76 20.29
CA THR A 26 19.29 24.20 19.42
C THR A 26 18.80 23.10 18.49
N LEU A 27 19.70 22.24 18.01
CA LEU A 27 19.34 21.11 17.16
C LEU A 27 18.58 20.03 17.94
N VAL A 28 18.99 19.74 19.17
CA VAL A 28 18.25 18.85 20.09
C VAL A 28 16.85 19.40 20.40
N SER A 29 16.73 20.71 20.61
CA SER A 29 15.44 21.38 20.82
C SER A 29 14.52 21.26 19.60
N GLN A 30 15.06 21.41 18.38
CA GLN A 30 14.30 21.22 17.14
C GLN A 30 13.83 19.77 16.97
N TRP A 31 14.65 18.79 17.34
CA TRP A 31 14.26 17.37 17.33
C TRP A 31 13.16 17.06 18.35
N GLU A 32 13.28 17.57 19.58
CA GLU A 32 12.29 17.35 20.64
C GLU A 32 10.92 18.00 20.33
N THR A 33 10.94 19.14 19.62
CA THR A 33 9.73 19.89 19.22
C THR A 33 9.17 19.44 17.88
N GLY A 34 9.82 18.51 17.18
CA GLY A 34 9.38 18.02 15.87
C GLY A 34 9.55 19.02 14.72
N ARG A 35 10.28 20.13 14.93
CA ARG A 35 10.57 21.12 13.86
C ARG A 35 11.54 20.61 12.82
N THR A 36 12.40 19.66 13.19
CA THR A 36 13.35 19.01 12.28
C THR A 36 13.55 17.58 12.76
N LEU A 37 13.66 16.63 11.84
CA LEU A 37 13.98 15.26 12.20
C LEU A 37 15.51 15.07 12.30
N PRO A 38 16.02 14.32 13.29
CA PRO A 38 17.44 13.94 13.33
C PRO A 38 17.81 13.14 12.09
N GLY A 39 19.05 13.27 11.60
CA GLY A 39 19.54 12.39 10.53
C GLY A 39 19.70 10.95 11.03
N ARG A 40 19.58 9.96 10.13
CA ARG A 40 19.65 8.51 10.46
C ARG A 40 20.85 8.13 11.32
N GLU A 41 22.01 8.73 11.06
CA GLU A 41 23.23 8.55 11.86
C GLU A 41 23.04 8.98 13.32
N TYR A 42 22.43 10.15 13.55
CA TYR A 42 22.15 10.65 14.88
C TYR A 42 21.11 9.79 15.61
N VAL A 43 20.13 9.22 14.90
CA VAL A 43 19.16 8.31 15.50
C VAL A 43 19.82 7.01 15.97
N ARG A 44 20.76 6.46 15.19
CA ARG A 44 21.57 5.30 15.64
C ARG A 44 22.43 5.63 16.85
N ARG A 45 23.05 6.82 16.87
CA ARG A 45 23.83 7.27 18.03
C ARG A 45 22.94 7.49 19.24
N LEU A 46 21.72 7.98 19.06
CA LEU A 46 20.72 8.10 20.11
C LEU A 46 20.36 6.72 20.69
N ASP A 47 20.12 5.71 19.86
CA ASP A 47 19.88 4.33 20.35
C ASP A 47 21.06 3.78 21.14
N GLN A 48 22.29 4.00 20.67
CA GLN A 48 23.50 3.59 21.39
C GLN A 48 23.65 4.30 22.74
N ILE A 49 23.43 5.62 22.76
CA ILE A 49 23.45 6.42 23.99
C ILE A 49 22.34 5.95 24.92
N TYR A 50 21.17 5.61 24.38
CA TYR A 50 20.02 5.11 25.11
C TYR A 50 20.06 3.61 25.43
N GLY A 51 21.05 2.86 24.95
CA GLY A 51 21.12 1.41 25.16
C GLY A 51 19.89 0.66 24.63
N LEU A 52 19.19 1.23 23.65
CA LEU A 52 17.99 0.63 23.06
C LEU A 52 18.44 -0.44 22.08
N THR A 53 18.07 -1.70 22.36
CA THR A 53 18.53 -2.88 21.59
C THR A 53 17.41 -3.83 21.18
N GLU A 54 16.16 -3.50 21.50
CA GLU A 54 14.96 -4.30 21.18
C GLU A 54 14.06 -3.58 20.14
N ASP A 55 12.87 -4.13 19.85
CA ASP A 55 11.95 -3.63 18.80
C ASP A 55 11.46 -2.18 19.01
N ASP A 56 11.70 -1.59 20.19
CA ASP A 56 11.29 -0.23 20.56
C ASP A 56 12.44 0.81 20.49
N THR A 57 13.26 0.69 19.44
CA THR A 57 14.37 1.63 19.17
C THR A 57 13.90 2.94 18.56
N LEU A 58 14.64 4.02 18.80
CA LEU A 58 14.44 5.29 18.12
C LEU A 58 14.71 5.16 16.62
N VAL A 59 15.58 4.26 16.17
CA VAL A 59 15.71 3.91 14.74
C VAL A 59 14.42 3.30 14.21
N ALA A 60 13.82 2.31 14.88
CA ALA A 60 12.56 1.73 14.43
C ALA A 60 11.42 2.77 14.38
N LEU A 61 11.37 3.66 15.37
CA LEU A 61 10.43 4.79 15.38
C LEU A 61 10.72 5.79 14.25
N TYR A 62 11.97 6.16 14.02
CA TYR A 62 12.39 7.08 12.97
C TYR A 62 12.08 6.54 11.58
N GLU A 63 12.40 5.28 11.34
CA GLU A 63 12.07 4.56 10.11
C GLU A 63 10.55 4.49 9.89
N ARG A 64 9.79 4.26 10.97
CA ARG A 64 8.32 4.31 10.92
C ARG A 64 7.82 5.73 10.63
N VAL A 65 8.37 6.77 11.24
CA VAL A 65 8.00 8.17 10.97
C VAL A 65 8.34 8.58 9.54
N LEU A 66 9.49 8.17 9.00
CA LEU A 66 9.84 8.40 7.60
C LEU A 66 8.91 7.62 6.67
N ARG A 67 8.66 6.33 6.96
CA ARG A 67 7.68 5.53 6.22
C ARG A 67 6.28 6.15 6.26
N GLU A 68 5.86 6.73 7.38
CA GLU A 68 4.58 7.42 7.54
C GLU A 68 4.55 8.81 6.86
N ALA A 69 5.68 9.50 6.81
CA ALA A 69 5.82 10.79 6.13
C ALA A 69 5.82 10.62 4.61
N GLU A 70 6.37 9.51 4.13
CA GLU A 70 6.46 9.23 2.71
C GLU A 70 5.28 8.38 2.22
N SER A 71 4.77 7.44 3.02
CA SER A 71 3.63 6.56 2.74
C SER A 71 2.47 6.92 3.66
N PRO A 72 1.26 7.13 3.13
CA PRO A 72 0.15 7.50 3.99
C PRO A 72 -0.11 6.47 5.10
N ARG A 73 -0.29 6.91 6.35
CA ARG A 73 -0.46 6.04 7.53
C ARG A 73 -1.58 5.00 7.36
N TRP A 74 -2.64 5.38 6.65
CA TRP A 74 -3.76 4.49 6.32
C TRP A 74 -3.26 3.27 5.52
N PHE A 75 -2.35 3.47 4.58
CA PHE A 75 -1.85 2.41 3.71
C PHE A 75 -0.98 1.42 4.49
N LEU A 76 -0.11 1.92 5.37
CA LEU A 76 0.70 1.06 6.25
C LEU A 76 -0.19 0.22 7.16
N ARG A 77 -1.22 0.83 7.77
CA ARG A 77 -2.19 0.10 8.59
C ARG A 77 -2.86 -1.02 7.79
N TRP A 78 -3.31 -0.74 6.56
CA TRP A 78 -3.89 -1.76 5.70
C TRP A 78 -2.89 -2.86 5.37
N ALA A 79 -1.74 -2.50 4.79
CA ALA A 79 -0.77 -3.44 4.23
C ALA A 79 -0.08 -4.32 5.30
N GLU A 80 0.15 -3.78 6.51
CA GLU A 80 0.90 -4.48 7.56
C GLU A 80 -0.01 -5.18 8.58
N GLN A 81 -1.20 -4.62 8.86
CA GLN A 81 -2.04 -5.12 9.96
C GLN A 81 -3.29 -5.83 9.45
N VAL A 82 -3.89 -5.37 8.34
CA VAL A 82 -5.20 -5.87 7.88
C VAL A 82 -5.02 -6.94 6.81
N GLU A 83 -4.39 -6.58 5.70
CA GLU A 83 -4.19 -7.44 4.54
C GLU A 83 -3.54 -8.79 4.91
N PRO A 84 -2.47 -8.86 5.73
CA PRO A 84 -1.82 -10.12 6.07
C PRO A 84 -2.69 -11.09 6.87
N GLN A 85 -3.73 -10.62 7.55
CA GLN A 85 -4.60 -11.44 8.39
C GLN A 85 -5.85 -11.91 7.66
N ALA A 86 -6.13 -11.38 6.47
CA ALA A 86 -7.35 -11.66 5.73
C ALA A 86 -7.43 -13.12 5.24
N THR A 87 -8.62 -13.70 5.26
CA THR A 87 -8.93 -14.97 4.58
C THR A 87 -9.46 -14.76 3.18
N THR A 88 -10.06 -13.59 2.93
CA THR A 88 -10.53 -13.14 1.62
C THR A 88 -10.23 -11.66 1.48
N LEU A 89 -9.71 -11.26 0.32
CA LEU A 89 -9.52 -9.87 -0.07
C LEU A 89 -10.34 -9.61 -1.33
N LYS A 90 -11.21 -8.60 -1.26
CA LYS A 90 -11.97 -8.12 -2.42
C LYS A 90 -11.41 -6.76 -2.83
N PHE A 91 -11.12 -6.58 -4.12
CA PHE A 91 -10.57 -5.33 -4.65
C PHE A 91 -11.47 -4.78 -5.75
N TRP A 92 -11.73 -3.47 -5.68
CA TRP A 92 -12.25 -2.70 -6.79
C TRP A 92 -11.30 -1.53 -7.04
N ASP A 93 -10.61 -1.57 -8.17
CA ASP A 93 -9.76 -0.47 -8.65
C ASP A 93 -10.21 -0.05 -10.04
N PRO A 94 -10.87 1.12 -10.18
CA PRO A 94 -11.44 1.56 -11.46
C PRO A 94 -10.41 2.11 -12.43
N LEU A 95 -9.20 2.44 -11.97
CA LEU A 95 -8.22 3.18 -12.77
C LEU A 95 -6.88 2.48 -12.94
N LEU A 96 -6.61 1.44 -12.14
CA LEU A 96 -5.35 0.72 -12.09
C LEU A 96 -5.60 -0.76 -11.82
N VAL A 97 -4.62 -1.61 -12.11
CA VAL A 97 -4.62 -2.98 -11.60
C VAL A 97 -4.39 -2.94 -10.08
N PRO A 98 -5.10 -3.73 -9.24
CA PRO A 98 -4.87 -3.75 -7.81
C PRO A 98 -3.42 -4.05 -7.44
N GLY A 99 -2.89 -3.33 -6.44
CA GLY A 99 -1.46 -3.31 -6.11
C GLY A 99 -0.83 -4.69 -5.90
N ILE A 100 -1.57 -5.62 -5.27
CA ILE A 100 -1.13 -7.00 -5.05
C ILE A 100 -0.91 -7.77 -6.36
N LEU A 101 -1.61 -7.40 -7.43
CA LEU A 101 -1.54 -8.01 -8.76
C LEU A 101 -0.63 -7.23 -9.74
N GLN A 102 0.08 -6.19 -9.30
CA GLN A 102 0.94 -5.37 -10.17
C GLN A 102 2.38 -5.87 -10.30
N THR A 103 2.93 -6.00 -11.51
CA THR A 103 4.37 -6.27 -11.70
C THR A 103 5.22 -5.11 -11.22
N GLU A 104 6.50 -5.39 -10.99
CA GLU A 104 7.47 -4.39 -10.53
C GLU A 104 7.55 -3.20 -11.48
N ARG A 105 7.62 -3.46 -12.80
CA ARG A 105 7.69 -2.41 -13.83
C ARG A 105 6.41 -1.58 -13.90
N TYR A 106 5.24 -2.21 -13.74
CA TYR A 106 3.97 -1.49 -13.71
C TYR A 106 3.84 -0.60 -12.47
N ALA A 107 4.19 -1.13 -11.30
CA ALA A 107 4.23 -0.35 -10.06
C ALA A 107 5.23 0.81 -10.15
N SER A 108 6.43 0.57 -10.71
CA SER A 108 7.43 1.60 -10.92
C SER A 108 6.93 2.72 -11.84
N ALA A 109 6.24 2.36 -12.93
CA ALA A 109 5.66 3.34 -13.85
C ALA A 109 4.61 4.24 -13.17
N ILE A 110 3.80 3.69 -12.26
CA ILE A 110 2.85 4.47 -11.46
C ILE A 110 3.59 5.46 -10.56
N PHE A 111 4.58 5.00 -9.80
CA PHE A 111 5.30 5.86 -8.86
C PHE A 111 6.17 6.91 -9.55
N GLN A 112 6.68 6.64 -10.75
CA GLN A 112 7.42 7.62 -11.57
C GLN A 112 6.56 8.82 -12.00
N ALA A 113 5.24 8.67 -12.03
CA ALA A 113 4.32 9.75 -12.39
C ALA A 113 4.08 10.74 -11.22
N GLU A 114 4.50 10.42 -10.00
CA GLU A 114 4.32 11.29 -8.83
C GLU A 114 5.21 12.55 -8.92
N PRO A 115 4.66 13.75 -8.75
CA PRO A 115 5.46 14.97 -8.67
C PRO A 115 6.59 14.87 -7.64
N ARG A 116 7.81 15.22 -8.05
CA ARG A 116 9.04 15.20 -7.22
C ARG A 116 9.49 13.80 -6.77
N ALA A 117 9.03 12.73 -7.43
CA ALA A 117 9.52 11.38 -7.17
C ALA A 117 11.05 11.29 -7.37
N THR A 118 11.76 10.87 -6.32
CA THR A 118 13.19 10.56 -6.41
C THR A 118 13.39 9.08 -6.72
N ARG A 119 14.56 8.72 -7.27
CA ARG A 119 14.90 7.31 -7.54
C ARG A 119 14.77 6.43 -6.30
N ALA A 120 15.35 6.86 -5.18
CA ALA A 120 15.31 6.13 -3.92
C ALA A 120 13.87 5.95 -3.41
N TRP A 121 13.04 6.99 -3.50
CA TRP A 121 11.62 6.91 -3.11
C TRP A 121 10.83 5.92 -3.97
N ILE A 122 11.06 5.91 -5.29
CA ILE A 122 10.44 4.95 -6.20
C ILE A 122 10.87 3.53 -5.84
N GLU A 123 12.16 3.29 -5.64
CA GLU A 123 12.71 1.96 -5.30
C GLU A 123 12.12 1.42 -3.99
N GLU A 124 12.05 2.25 -2.95
CA GLU A 124 11.42 1.87 -1.68
C GLU A 124 9.95 1.50 -1.86
N ARG A 125 9.20 2.30 -2.63
CA ARG A 125 7.77 2.05 -2.86
C ARG A 125 7.49 0.82 -3.68
N VAL A 126 8.31 0.58 -4.70
CA VAL A 126 8.24 -0.63 -5.51
C VAL A 126 8.58 -1.84 -4.64
N ALA A 127 9.63 -1.78 -3.82
CA ALA A 127 9.98 -2.85 -2.90
C ALA A 127 8.84 -3.15 -1.91
N ALA A 128 8.24 -2.12 -1.31
CA ALA A 128 7.08 -2.28 -0.43
C ALA A 128 5.87 -2.89 -1.16
N ARG A 129 5.60 -2.45 -2.41
CA ARG A 129 4.54 -3.00 -3.26
C ARG A 129 4.77 -4.48 -3.56
N MET A 130 6.00 -4.86 -3.89
CA MET A 130 6.35 -6.25 -4.21
C MET A 130 6.35 -7.14 -2.97
N ALA A 131 6.79 -6.64 -1.82
CA ALA A 131 6.80 -7.38 -0.56
C ALA A 131 5.39 -7.84 -0.14
N ARG A 132 4.35 -7.05 -0.45
CA ARG A 132 2.94 -7.41 -0.19
C ARG A 132 2.50 -8.70 -0.89
N ARG A 133 3.11 -9.05 -2.01
CA ARG A 133 2.77 -10.26 -2.77
C ARG A 133 3.07 -11.56 -2.02
N ALA A 134 3.97 -11.51 -1.04
CA ALA A 134 4.35 -12.66 -0.23
C ALA A 134 3.14 -13.30 0.50
N ILE A 135 2.03 -12.57 0.66
CA ILE A 135 0.79 -13.14 1.21
C ILE A 135 0.22 -14.29 0.38
N LEU A 136 0.45 -14.26 -0.94
CA LEU A 136 0.00 -15.31 -1.85
C LEU A 136 0.83 -16.59 -1.71
N ASP A 137 2.02 -16.52 -1.12
CA ASP A 137 2.93 -17.67 -0.94
C ASP A 137 2.79 -18.32 0.44
N LYS A 138 1.81 -17.88 1.24
CA LYS A 138 1.47 -18.50 2.53
C LYS A 138 0.98 -19.93 2.33
N LYS A 139 1.14 -20.76 3.37
CA LYS A 139 0.56 -22.12 3.43
C LYS A 139 -0.95 -22.14 3.18
N ARG A 140 -1.64 -21.06 3.59
CA ARG A 140 -3.05 -20.81 3.33
C ARG A 140 -3.17 -19.37 2.81
N PRO A 141 -3.05 -19.16 1.48
CA PRO A 141 -3.22 -17.83 0.91
C PRO A 141 -4.68 -17.38 1.03
N PRO A 142 -4.94 -16.07 1.10
CA PRO A 142 -6.30 -15.54 1.05
C PRO A 142 -6.92 -15.75 -0.33
N ILE A 143 -8.24 -15.85 -0.39
CA ILE A 143 -8.97 -15.74 -1.66
C ILE A 143 -8.92 -14.29 -2.13
N ILE A 144 -8.38 -14.04 -3.31
CA ILE A 144 -8.35 -12.74 -3.97
C ILE A 144 -9.49 -12.66 -4.98
N LEU A 145 -10.40 -11.71 -4.79
CA LEU A 145 -11.47 -11.40 -5.73
C LEU A 145 -11.26 -9.98 -6.24
N SER A 146 -10.85 -9.83 -7.49
CA SER A 146 -10.53 -8.54 -8.09
C SER A 146 -11.51 -8.20 -9.19
N LEU A 147 -12.12 -7.02 -9.08
CA LEU A 147 -12.85 -6.38 -10.15
C LEU A 147 -11.97 -5.27 -10.73
N VAL A 148 -11.73 -5.34 -12.04
CA VAL A 148 -10.91 -4.38 -12.79
C VAL A 148 -11.75 -3.78 -13.90
N GLU A 149 -11.77 -2.46 -14.00
CA GLU A 149 -12.51 -1.78 -15.07
C GLU A 149 -11.78 -1.95 -16.42
N GLU A 150 -12.55 -2.14 -17.49
CA GLU A 150 -12.03 -2.49 -18.83
C GLU A 150 -11.04 -1.47 -19.40
N SER A 151 -11.21 -0.17 -19.14
CA SER A 151 -10.31 0.88 -19.63
C SER A 151 -8.88 0.73 -19.08
N VAL A 152 -8.67 0.04 -17.96
CA VAL A 152 -7.34 -0.29 -17.43
C VAL A 152 -6.54 -1.13 -18.43
N LEU A 153 -7.19 -1.97 -19.23
CA LEU A 153 -6.56 -2.79 -20.27
C LEU A 153 -6.07 -1.97 -21.47
N HIS A 154 -6.53 -0.71 -21.57
CA HIS A 154 -6.31 0.20 -22.69
C HIS A 154 -5.54 1.46 -22.30
N ARG A 155 -5.17 1.60 -21.03
CA ARG A 155 -4.42 2.75 -20.53
C ARG A 155 -2.91 2.45 -20.56
N PRO A 156 -2.09 3.22 -21.30
CA PRO A 156 -0.65 2.98 -21.41
C PRO A 156 0.10 3.44 -20.15
N ILE A 157 -0.05 2.70 -19.05
CA ILE A 157 0.75 2.92 -17.84
C ILE A 157 2.17 2.41 -18.08
N GLY A 158 3.14 3.32 -18.01
CA GLY A 158 4.51 3.06 -18.45
C GLY A 158 4.59 3.07 -19.98
N ASP A 159 5.19 2.03 -20.54
CA ASP A 159 5.20 1.79 -21.98
C ASP A 159 4.32 0.58 -22.34
N ARG A 160 4.21 0.34 -23.64
CA ARG A 160 3.47 -0.79 -24.20
C ARG A 160 3.94 -2.14 -23.66
N ASP A 161 5.25 -2.33 -23.51
CA ASP A 161 5.82 -3.59 -23.02
C ASP A 161 5.51 -3.80 -21.53
N VAL A 162 5.53 -2.73 -20.73
CA VAL A 162 5.12 -2.74 -19.32
C VAL A 162 3.66 -3.16 -19.19
N LEU A 163 2.76 -2.56 -19.98
CA LEU A 163 1.34 -2.92 -19.93
C LEU A 163 1.12 -4.37 -20.39
N VAL A 164 1.73 -4.80 -21.49
CA VAL A 164 1.62 -6.18 -21.97
C VAL A 164 2.14 -7.19 -20.94
N GLU A 165 3.27 -6.88 -20.29
CA GLU A 165 3.80 -7.69 -19.19
C GLU A 165 2.81 -7.79 -18.03
N GLN A 166 2.21 -6.66 -17.62
CA GLN A 166 1.20 -6.60 -16.57
C GLN A 166 -0.04 -7.43 -16.90
N LEU A 167 -0.56 -7.33 -18.12
CA LEU A 167 -1.73 -8.11 -18.55
C LEU A 167 -1.42 -9.61 -18.60
N ARG A 168 -0.24 -10.00 -19.10
CA ARG A 168 0.20 -11.40 -19.05
C ARG A 168 0.36 -11.89 -17.61
N HIS A 169 0.81 -11.03 -16.70
CA HIS A 169 0.92 -11.35 -15.29
C HIS A 169 -0.47 -11.60 -14.66
N LEU A 170 -1.50 -10.81 -15.02
CA LEU A 170 -2.86 -11.08 -14.57
C LEU A 170 -3.35 -12.48 -14.98
N LEU A 171 -3.13 -12.86 -16.23
CA LEU A 171 -3.49 -14.21 -16.70
C LEU A 171 -2.77 -15.29 -15.88
N ARG A 172 -1.46 -15.15 -15.66
CA ARG A 172 -0.69 -16.09 -14.82
C ARG A 172 -1.19 -16.13 -13.37
N ALA A 173 -1.53 -14.98 -12.81
CA ALA A 173 -2.04 -14.90 -11.44
C ALA A 173 -3.33 -15.72 -11.27
N THR A 174 -4.22 -15.70 -12.27
CA THR A 174 -5.47 -16.47 -12.27
C THR A 174 -5.30 -17.98 -12.53
N GLU A 175 -4.08 -18.46 -12.79
CA GLU A 175 -3.79 -19.91 -12.77
C GLU A 175 -3.84 -20.47 -11.33
N ARG A 176 -3.71 -19.60 -10.33
CA ARG A 176 -3.92 -19.94 -8.92
C ARG A 176 -5.42 -20.08 -8.63
N PRO A 177 -5.85 -21.13 -7.92
CA PRO A 177 -7.26 -21.33 -7.59
C PRO A 177 -7.82 -20.27 -6.62
N ASP A 178 -6.94 -19.62 -5.85
CA ASP A 178 -7.27 -18.57 -4.90
C ASP A 178 -7.36 -17.17 -5.53
N VAL A 179 -7.11 -17.00 -6.83
CA VAL A 179 -7.12 -15.68 -7.48
C VAL A 179 -8.19 -15.61 -8.57
N ASN A 180 -9.14 -14.69 -8.42
CA ASN A 180 -10.17 -14.39 -9.40
C ASN A 180 -10.04 -12.93 -9.87
N VAL A 181 -10.02 -12.74 -11.19
CA VAL A 181 -10.04 -11.42 -11.82
C VAL A 181 -11.22 -11.37 -12.78
N GLN A 182 -12.12 -10.42 -12.56
CA GLN A 182 -13.24 -10.13 -13.46
C GLN A 182 -13.10 -8.73 -14.03
N ILE A 183 -13.39 -8.59 -15.32
CA ILE A 183 -13.42 -7.31 -16.02
C ILE A 183 -14.83 -6.73 -15.94
N VAL A 184 -14.92 -5.47 -15.53
CA VAL A 184 -16.16 -4.68 -15.55
C VAL A 184 -16.16 -3.84 -16.83
N PRO A 185 -17.14 -4.01 -17.74
CA PRO A 185 -17.15 -3.32 -19.01
C PRO A 185 -17.30 -1.81 -18.84
N THR A 186 -16.61 -1.03 -19.66
CA THR A 186 -16.75 0.45 -19.65
C THR A 186 -18.20 0.87 -19.96
N SER A 187 -18.92 0.07 -20.76
CA SER A 187 -20.32 0.33 -21.13
C SER A 187 -21.31 0.16 -19.98
N ALA A 188 -20.94 -0.47 -18.86
CA ALA A 188 -21.83 -0.58 -17.70
C ALA A 188 -22.06 0.77 -17.02
N GLY A 189 -21.18 1.75 -17.23
CA GLY A 189 -21.27 3.10 -16.66
C GLY A 189 -21.02 3.17 -15.15
N CYS A 190 -21.24 2.08 -14.41
CA CYS A 190 -20.92 1.79 -13.00
C CYS A 190 -20.60 3.00 -12.11
N ALA A 191 -21.49 4.00 -12.08
CA ALA A 191 -21.18 5.32 -11.51
C ALA A 191 -20.78 5.24 -10.03
N ALA A 192 -21.37 4.29 -9.29
CA ALA A 192 -21.05 4.04 -7.88
C ALA A 192 -19.62 3.54 -7.66
N GLY A 193 -19.05 2.80 -8.62
CA GLY A 193 -17.67 2.33 -8.61
C GLY A 193 -16.67 3.40 -9.07
N MET A 194 -17.09 4.35 -9.91
CA MET A 194 -16.16 5.35 -10.47
C MET A 194 -15.66 6.41 -9.48
N ILE A 195 -16.30 6.53 -8.31
CA ILE A 195 -15.96 7.56 -7.31
C ILE A 195 -14.58 7.31 -6.68
N SER A 196 -14.26 6.06 -6.35
CA SER A 196 -13.01 5.69 -5.66
C SER A 196 -12.75 4.19 -5.76
N GLY A 197 -11.46 3.81 -5.74
CA GLY A 197 -11.06 2.44 -5.44
C GLY A 197 -11.29 2.10 -3.97
N PHE A 198 -11.52 0.82 -3.68
CA PHE A 198 -11.62 0.32 -2.31
C PHE A 198 -11.28 -1.17 -2.24
N ALA A 199 -10.89 -1.61 -1.04
CA ALA A 199 -10.67 -3.02 -0.74
C ALA A 199 -11.38 -3.46 0.54
N LEU A 200 -11.82 -4.71 0.58
CA LEU A 200 -12.47 -5.35 1.72
C LEU A 200 -11.64 -6.56 2.15
N ALA A 201 -11.42 -6.69 3.45
CA ALA A 201 -10.72 -7.80 4.07
C ALA A 201 -11.69 -8.55 4.99
N GLN A 202 -11.89 -9.83 4.71
CA GLN A 202 -12.61 -10.73 5.61
C GLN A 202 -11.63 -11.32 6.62
N LEU A 203 -11.94 -11.18 7.91
CA LEU A 203 -11.00 -11.47 9.01
C LEU A 203 -11.57 -12.41 10.08
N PRO A 204 -12.07 -13.63 9.79
CA PRO A 204 -12.62 -14.50 10.82
C PRO A 204 -11.61 -14.82 11.94
N PRO A 205 -11.98 -14.77 13.23
CA PRO A 205 -13.32 -14.52 13.81
C PRO A 205 -13.64 -13.04 14.08
N TYR A 206 -12.78 -12.11 13.66
CA TYR A 206 -12.94 -10.67 13.81
C TYR A 206 -13.89 -10.06 12.78
N GLN A 207 -14.20 -8.80 12.98
CA GLN A 207 -15.01 -8.02 12.05
C GLN A 207 -14.23 -7.73 10.75
N ASP A 208 -14.92 -7.81 9.62
CA ASP A 208 -14.40 -7.37 8.32
C ASP A 208 -13.93 -5.92 8.38
N MET A 209 -12.86 -5.63 7.63
CA MET A 209 -12.30 -4.29 7.51
C MET A 209 -12.33 -3.83 6.07
N ALA A 210 -12.43 -2.51 5.88
CA ALA A 210 -12.38 -1.89 4.57
C ALA A 210 -11.29 -0.82 4.51
N THR A 211 -10.74 -0.65 3.32
CA THR A 211 -10.00 0.56 2.96
C THR A 211 -10.60 1.22 1.73
N VAL A 212 -10.65 2.55 1.75
CA VAL A 212 -11.06 3.38 0.60
C VAL A 212 -9.86 4.22 0.23
N GLU A 213 -9.42 4.09 -1.03
CA GLU A 213 -8.28 4.83 -1.52
C GLU A 213 -8.68 6.29 -1.79
N ALA A 214 -7.81 7.21 -1.40
CA ALA A 214 -7.88 8.61 -1.80
C ALA A 214 -6.49 9.09 -2.19
N ALA A 215 -6.43 10.17 -2.96
CA ALA A 215 -5.19 10.68 -3.53
C ALA A 215 -4.11 11.04 -2.49
N HIS A 216 -4.49 11.33 -1.24
CA HIS A 216 -3.56 11.70 -0.18
C HIS A 216 -3.80 10.92 1.12
N GLU A 217 -5.03 10.97 1.65
CA GLU A 217 -5.44 10.26 2.87
C GLU A 217 -6.67 9.38 2.62
N GLY A 218 -6.46 8.07 2.60
CA GLY A 218 -7.48 7.05 2.55
C GLY A 218 -7.99 6.66 3.93
N LEU A 219 -9.08 5.91 3.94
CA LEU A 219 -9.72 5.41 5.15
C LEU A 219 -9.31 3.94 5.37
N VAL A 220 -9.07 3.54 6.61
CA VAL A 220 -9.06 2.13 7.04
C VAL A 220 -9.99 2.01 8.24
N THR A 221 -11.05 1.21 8.11
CA THR A 221 -12.12 1.16 9.11
C THR A 221 -12.68 -0.24 9.31
N ALA A 222 -13.14 -0.49 10.53
CA ALA A 222 -13.97 -1.63 10.92
C ALA A 222 -15.40 -1.16 11.28
N ASP A 223 -15.80 0.05 10.87
CA ASP A 223 -17.17 0.53 11.09
C ASP A 223 -18.17 -0.33 10.31
N ALA A 224 -19.12 -0.95 11.03
CA ALA A 224 -20.04 -1.94 10.46
C ALA A 224 -20.90 -1.38 9.33
N ASP A 225 -21.35 -0.13 9.46
CA ASP A 225 -22.22 0.51 8.48
C ASP A 225 -21.44 0.85 7.21
N ILE A 226 -20.21 1.36 7.35
CA ILE A 226 -19.32 1.63 6.21
C ILE A 226 -18.96 0.33 5.48
N VAL A 227 -18.51 -0.69 6.22
CA VAL A 227 -18.10 -1.99 5.65
C VAL A 227 -19.27 -2.66 4.92
N THR A 228 -20.47 -2.65 5.50
CA THR A 228 -21.68 -3.21 4.88
C THR A 228 -22.01 -2.52 3.56
N ARG A 229 -21.99 -1.18 3.53
CA ARG A 229 -22.24 -0.43 2.28
C ARG A 229 -21.19 -0.69 1.20
N LEU A 230 -19.93 -0.90 1.58
CA LEU A 230 -18.87 -1.23 0.63
C LEU A 230 -19.01 -2.67 0.08
N HIS A 231 -19.44 -3.65 0.90
CA HIS A 231 -19.80 -4.97 0.39
C HIS A 231 -20.97 -4.89 -0.61
N GLN A 232 -22.04 -4.17 -0.28
CA GLN A 232 -23.17 -3.97 -1.19
C GLN A 232 -22.73 -3.30 -2.51
N ARG A 233 -21.85 -2.31 -2.42
CA ARG A 233 -21.28 -1.65 -3.60
C ARG A 233 -20.44 -2.62 -4.43
N TYR A 234 -19.58 -3.40 -3.81
CA TYR A 234 -18.79 -4.42 -4.49
C TYR A 234 -19.68 -5.42 -5.24
N ASP A 235 -20.70 -5.94 -4.56
CA ASP A 235 -21.61 -6.92 -5.15
C ASP A 235 -22.41 -6.30 -6.31
N SER A 236 -22.83 -5.03 -6.19
CA SER A 236 -23.48 -4.29 -7.28
C SER A 236 -22.56 -4.02 -8.47
N ILE A 237 -21.26 -3.76 -8.27
CA ILE A 237 -20.30 -3.64 -9.38
C ILE A 237 -20.14 -5.00 -10.06
N ARG A 238 -20.08 -6.06 -9.26
CA ARG A 238 -19.87 -7.43 -9.75
C ARG A 238 -21.02 -7.94 -10.62
N THR A 239 -22.25 -7.47 -10.44
CA THR A 239 -23.38 -7.88 -11.30
C THR A 239 -23.18 -7.49 -12.76
N ASP A 240 -22.43 -6.41 -13.01
CA ASP A 240 -22.12 -5.93 -14.35
C ASP A 240 -20.83 -6.54 -14.91
N ALA A 241 -20.04 -7.20 -14.07
CA ALA A 241 -18.77 -7.79 -14.46
C ALA A 241 -18.97 -9.00 -15.39
N TYR A 242 -18.09 -9.12 -16.38
CA TYR A 242 -18.01 -10.33 -17.19
C TYR A 242 -17.75 -11.56 -16.32
N SER A 243 -18.17 -12.73 -16.81
CA SER A 243 -17.73 -13.98 -16.20
C SER A 243 -16.20 -14.06 -16.19
N GLN A 244 -15.63 -14.85 -15.27
CA GLN A 244 -14.17 -15.03 -15.21
C GLN A 244 -13.62 -15.51 -16.56
N ARG A 245 -14.30 -16.46 -17.22
CA ARG A 245 -13.88 -16.98 -18.53
C ARG A 245 -13.84 -15.90 -19.61
N GLU A 246 -14.85 -15.04 -19.68
CA GLU A 246 -14.89 -13.93 -20.63
C GLU A 246 -13.84 -12.86 -20.30
N SER A 247 -13.66 -12.56 -19.02
CA SER A 247 -12.63 -11.64 -18.53
C SER A 247 -11.23 -12.05 -19.00
N LEU A 248 -10.89 -13.33 -18.88
CA LEU A 248 -9.60 -13.86 -19.36
C LEU A 248 -9.46 -13.77 -20.89
N ARG A 249 -10.55 -13.94 -21.64
CA ARG A 249 -10.55 -13.74 -23.10
C ARG A 249 -10.28 -12.28 -23.45
N ILE A 250 -10.97 -11.35 -22.79
CA ILE A 250 -10.82 -9.90 -23.01
C ILE A 250 -9.38 -9.44 -22.71
N ILE A 251 -8.77 -9.96 -21.63
CA ILE A 251 -7.36 -9.67 -21.30
C ILE A 251 -6.42 -10.19 -22.40
N LYS A 252 -6.65 -11.40 -22.94
CA LYS A 252 -5.87 -11.94 -24.07
C LYS A 252 -6.02 -11.07 -25.32
N ASP A 253 -7.25 -10.70 -25.67
CA ASP A 253 -7.55 -9.85 -26.82
C ASP A 253 -6.90 -8.46 -26.67
N ALA A 254 -6.81 -7.92 -25.45
CA ALA A 254 -6.08 -6.68 -25.16
C ALA A 254 -4.57 -6.85 -25.38
N ILE A 255 -3.96 -7.95 -24.91
CA ILE A 255 -2.54 -8.25 -25.14
C ILE A 255 -2.23 -8.30 -26.63
N GLU A 256 -3.06 -8.97 -27.44
CA GLU A 256 -2.86 -9.07 -28.90
C GLU A 256 -2.96 -7.70 -29.59
N ARG A 257 -3.88 -6.85 -29.15
CA ARG A 257 -3.99 -5.47 -29.67
C ARG A 257 -2.74 -4.65 -29.37
N TRP A 258 -2.19 -4.76 -28.17
CA TRP A 258 -0.90 -4.17 -27.80
C TRP A 258 0.30 -4.96 -28.33
N ALA A 259 0.12 -6.06 -29.08
CA ALA A 259 1.22 -6.80 -29.72
C ALA A 259 1.36 -6.49 -31.22
N LYS A 260 0.40 -5.79 -31.82
CA LYS A 260 0.43 -5.26 -33.20
C LYS A 260 1.09 -3.89 -33.28
#